data_AF-A0A427YC90-F1
#
_entry.id   AF-A0A427YC90-F1
#
_cell.length_a   1.000
_cell.length_b   1.000
_cell.length_c   1.000
_cell.angle_alpha   90.00
_cell.angle_beta   90.00
_cell.angle_gamma   90.00
#
_symmetry.space_group_name_H-M   'P 1'
#
loop_
_entity.id
_entity.type
_entity.pdbx_description
1 polymer ?
#
loop_
_entity_poly.entity_id
_entity_poly.type
_entity_poly.pdbx_seq_one_letter_code
_entity_poly.pdbx_strand_id
1 'polypeptide(L)'
;MTTWLDEGVRRGSNGTGLWDPDNFQLGDWLDPKAPPDSPADGQTDTILVADAFLIHSTRLVAKASAILGHKDKAGAYSRDALRLLDAFHQEYVTPSDRLMSDSQCAYVLALWFDLAKDSAQASRWAERLVVLIKRNDFKVGTGFAGTPLILGALTKHGKLQVAYRMLQEGRANALLGCIP
;
A
#
# COMPACT_ATOMS: atom_id res chain seq x y z
N MET A 1 -19.09 -8.85 -2.84
CA MET A 1 -17.64 -8.63 -3.03
C MET A 1 -17.19 -8.89 -4.47
N THR A 2 -17.63 -9.96 -5.14
CA THR A 2 -17.20 -10.28 -6.52
C THR A 2 -17.60 -9.20 -7.52
N THR A 3 -18.85 -8.70 -7.48
CA THR A 3 -19.35 -7.65 -8.38
C THR A 3 -18.50 -6.38 -8.36
N TRP A 4 -17.93 -6.01 -7.21
CA TRP A 4 -17.01 -4.86 -7.14
C TRP A 4 -15.75 -5.10 -7.98
N LEU A 5 -15.14 -6.28 -7.88
CA LEU A 5 -13.94 -6.61 -8.65
C LEU A 5 -14.21 -6.79 -10.15
N ASP A 6 -15.37 -7.39 -10.47
CA ASP A 6 -15.75 -7.80 -11.82
C ASP A 6 -16.29 -6.61 -12.64
N GLU A 7 -17.03 -5.69 -11.99
CA GLU A 7 -17.79 -4.64 -12.67
C GLU A 7 -17.56 -3.24 -12.07
N GLY A 8 -17.24 -3.14 -10.77
CA GLY A 8 -17.12 -1.86 -10.07
C GLY A 8 -15.78 -1.14 -10.25
N VAL A 9 -14.69 -1.90 -10.39
CA VAL A 9 -13.35 -1.34 -10.62
C VAL A 9 -13.18 -0.99 -12.09
N ARG A 10 -12.98 0.30 -12.38
CA ARG A 10 -12.68 0.78 -13.73
C ARG A 10 -11.23 0.45 -14.09
N ARG A 11 -11.06 -0.51 -15.01
CA ARG A 11 -9.75 -1.00 -15.48
C ARG A 11 -9.19 -0.16 -16.61
N GLY A 12 -7.86 -0.02 -16.66
CA GLY A 12 -7.17 0.59 -17.80
C GLY A 12 -7.32 -0.22 -19.10
N SER A 13 -7.26 0.46 -20.24
CA SER A 13 -7.37 -0.15 -21.58
C SER A 13 -6.08 -0.83 -22.07
N ASN A 14 -4.97 -0.68 -21.34
CA ASN A 14 -3.66 -1.23 -21.67
C ASN A 14 -3.50 -2.75 -21.43
N GLY A 15 -4.56 -3.42 -20.96
CA GLY A 15 -4.57 -4.88 -20.77
C GLY A 15 -3.85 -5.39 -19.52
N THR A 16 -3.30 -4.52 -18.67
CA THR A 16 -2.67 -4.93 -17.40
C THR A 16 -3.71 -5.37 -16.38
N GLY A 17 -4.95 -4.90 -16.49
CA GLY A 17 -6.02 -5.12 -15.52
C GLY A 17 -5.84 -4.31 -14.22
N LEU A 18 -4.86 -3.43 -14.15
CA LEU A 18 -4.76 -2.41 -13.09
C LEU A 18 -5.86 -1.36 -13.24
N TRP A 19 -5.97 -0.46 -12.28
CA TRP A 19 -6.88 0.68 -12.35
C TRP A 19 -6.63 1.53 -13.61
N ASP A 20 -7.69 2.13 -14.13
CA ASP A 20 -7.59 3.17 -15.15
C ASP A 20 -6.81 4.37 -14.57
N PRO A 21 -5.65 4.76 -15.14
CA PRO A 21 -4.84 5.85 -14.61
C PRO A 21 -5.55 7.21 -14.64
N ASP A 22 -6.58 7.37 -15.48
CA ASP A 22 -7.36 8.60 -15.57
C ASP A 22 -8.54 8.62 -14.58
N ASN A 23 -8.74 7.54 -13.81
CA ASN A 23 -9.85 7.46 -12.86
C ASN A 23 -9.49 8.15 -11.54
N PHE A 24 -10.35 9.06 -11.08
CA PHE A 24 -10.16 9.76 -9.82
C PHE A 24 -10.03 8.80 -8.64
N GLN A 25 -9.02 9.02 -7.80
CA GLN A 25 -8.76 8.28 -6.56
C GLN A 25 -8.38 9.25 -5.44
N LEU A 26 -8.82 8.95 -4.21
CA LEU A 26 -8.45 9.73 -3.03
C LEU A 26 -7.00 9.50 -2.59
N GLY A 27 -6.41 8.37 -2.99
CA GLY A 27 -5.05 7.96 -2.62
C GLY A 27 -4.83 7.89 -1.10
N ASP A 28 -3.65 8.31 -0.66
CA ASP A 28 -3.28 8.39 0.75
C ASP A 28 -3.76 9.72 1.38
N TRP A 29 -5.09 9.90 1.40
CA TRP A 29 -5.76 11.14 1.80
C TRP A 29 -5.26 11.69 3.14
N LEU A 30 -5.03 13.00 3.21
CA LEU A 30 -4.44 13.70 4.36
C LEU A 30 -3.01 13.24 4.70
N ASP A 31 -2.20 12.92 3.69
CA ASP A 31 -0.73 12.91 3.84
C ASP A 31 -0.29 14.26 4.46
N PRO A 32 0.51 14.29 5.55
CA PRO A 32 0.97 15.53 6.17
C PRO A 32 1.73 16.50 5.26
N LYS A 33 2.18 16.07 4.08
CA LYS A 33 2.78 16.94 3.06
C LYS A 33 1.81 17.41 1.97
N ALA A 34 0.57 16.91 1.95
CA ALA A 34 -0.43 17.37 1.00
C ALA A 34 -0.84 18.83 1.31
N PRO A 35 -1.14 19.65 0.29
CA PRO A 35 -1.70 20.97 0.48
C PRO A 35 -3.05 20.90 1.23
N PRO A 36 -3.34 21.81 2.18
CA PRO A 36 -4.60 21.79 2.94
C PRO A 36 -5.87 21.89 2.08
N ASP A 37 -5.78 22.56 0.92
CA ASP A 37 -6.83 22.73 -0.07
C ASP A 37 -6.91 21.58 -1.09
N SER A 38 -5.89 20.71 -1.13
CA SER A 38 -5.81 19.53 -2.01
C SER A 38 -5.34 18.28 -1.25
N PRO A 39 -6.11 17.77 -0.27
CA PRO A 39 -5.70 16.67 0.61
C PRO A 39 -5.52 15.29 -0.05
N ALA A 40 -5.88 15.12 -1.32
CA ALA A 40 -5.52 13.94 -2.14
C ALA A 40 -4.12 14.05 -2.76
N ASP A 41 -3.56 15.26 -2.88
CA ASP A 41 -2.27 15.54 -3.53
C ASP A 41 -1.10 15.28 -2.55
N GLY A 42 -1.06 14.04 -2.04
CA GLY A 42 0.00 13.54 -1.17
C GLY A 42 1.23 13.06 -1.94
N GLN A 43 2.23 12.55 -1.23
CA GLN A 43 3.48 12.11 -1.88
C GLN A 43 3.33 10.82 -2.69
N THR A 44 2.28 10.04 -2.42
CA THR A 44 2.07 8.73 -3.02
C THR A 44 1.08 8.84 -4.14
N ASP A 45 1.46 8.36 -5.32
CA ASP A 45 0.58 8.31 -6.46
C ASP A 45 -0.74 7.61 -6.11
N THR A 46 -1.86 8.25 -6.46
CA THR A 46 -3.19 7.83 -6.03
C THR A 46 -3.60 6.50 -6.70
N ILE A 47 -3.13 6.24 -7.92
CA ILE A 47 -3.37 5.01 -8.65
C ILE A 47 -2.53 3.87 -8.07
N LEU A 48 -1.26 4.11 -7.69
CA LEU A 48 -0.44 3.13 -6.96
C LEU A 48 -1.14 2.65 -5.69
N VAL A 49 -1.72 3.56 -4.90
CA VAL A 49 -2.52 3.20 -3.72
C VAL A 49 -3.70 2.32 -4.13
N ALA A 50 -4.46 2.73 -5.15
CA ALA A 50 -5.63 2.00 -5.62
C ALA A 50 -5.29 0.58 -6.11
N ASP A 51 -4.17 0.41 -6.82
CA ASP A 51 -3.69 -0.88 -7.31
C ASP A 51 -3.18 -1.80 -6.19
N ALA A 52 -2.49 -1.25 -5.19
CA ALA A 52 -2.10 -2.01 -4.01
C ALA A 52 -3.33 -2.59 -3.28
N PHE A 53 -4.37 -1.78 -3.09
CA PHE A 53 -5.64 -2.22 -2.48
C PHE A 53 -6.43 -3.18 -3.37
N LEU A 54 -6.37 -3.01 -4.69
CA LEU A 54 -6.99 -3.91 -5.64
C LEU A 54 -6.40 -5.32 -5.53
N ILE A 55 -5.07 -5.46 -5.51
CA ILE A 55 -4.40 -6.76 -5.35
C ILE A 55 -4.81 -7.39 -4.03
N HIS A 56 -4.77 -6.61 -2.94
CA HIS A 56 -5.18 -7.07 -1.61
C HIS A 56 -6.63 -7.56 -1.59
N SER A 57 -7.56 -6.77 -2.13
CA SER A 57 -8.98 -7.09 -2.19
C SER A 57 -9.24 -8.34 -3.03
N THR A 58 -8.54 -8.49 -4.15
CA THR A 58 -8.64 -9.68 -5.02
C THR A 58 -8.20 -10.94 -4.28
N ARG A 59 -7.10 -10.87 -3.53
CA ARG A 59 -6.64 -11.97 -2.66
C ARG A 59 -7.65 -12.30 -1.56
N LEU A 60 -8.28 -11.29 -0.95
CA LEU A 60 -9.31 -11.50 0.07
C LEU A 60 -10.54 -12.19 -0.52
N VAL A 61 -11.00 -11.79 -1.71
CA VAL A 61 -12.13 -12.44 -2.39
C VAL A 61 -11.80 -13.88 -2.79
N ALA A 62 -10.57 -14.15 -3.23
CA ALA A 62 -10.11 -15.51 -3.49
C ALA A 62 -10.19 -16.38 -2.23
N LYS A 63 -9.66 -15.89 -1.10
CA LYS A 63 -9.70 -16.58 0.21
C LYS A 63 -11.13 -16.81 0.69
N ALA A 64 -11.98 -15.79 0.63
CA ALA A 64 -13.38 -15.90 1.03
C ALA A 64 -14.13 -16.91 0.15
N SER A 65 -13.89 -16.90 -1.17
CA SER A 65 -14.49 -17.87 -2.10
C SER A 65 -14.08 -19.31 -1.77
N ALA A 66 -12.82 -19.53 -1.37
CA ALA A 66 -12.35 -20.85 -0.96
C ALA A 66 -13.05 -21.35 0.32
N ILE A 67 -13.18 -20.48 1.33
CA ILE A 67 -13.86 -20.79 2.59
C ILE A 67 -15.35 -21.14 2.36
N LEU A 68 -16.00 -20.43 1.44
CA LEU A 68 -17.40 -20.66 1.08
C LEU A 68 -17.63 -21.84 0.13
N GLY A 69 -16.56 -22.55 -0.28
CA GLY A 69 -16.66 -23.71 -1.17
C GLY A 69 -16.77 -23.38 -2.67
N HIS A 70 -16.66 -22.10 -3.06
CA HIS A 70 -16.67 -21.66 -4.46
C HIS A 70 -15.28 -21.82 -5.12
N LYS A 71 -14.86 -23.08 -5.32
CA LYS A 71 -13.50 -23.43 -5.77
C LYS A 71 -13.09 -22.77 -7.09
N ASP A 72 -13.99 -22.70 -8.07
CA ASP A 72 -13.68 -22.12 -9.39
C ASP A 72 -13.39 -20.62 -9.27
N LYS A 73 -14.21 -19.88 -8.51
CA LYS A 73 -14.00 -18.45 -8.23
C LYS A 73 -12.72 -18.22 -7.43
N ALA A 74 -12.46 -19.05 -6.42
CA ALA A 74 -11.22 -18.97 -5.65
C ALA A 74 -9.99 -19.13 -6.55
N GLY A 75 -10.01 -20.11 -7.46
CA GLY A 75 -8.94 -20.32 -8.43
C GLY A 75 -8.78 -19.16 -9.42
N ALA A 76 -9.90 -18.61 -9.93
CA ALA A 76 -9.89 -17.47 -10.84
C ALA A 76 -9.26 -16.23 -10.18
N TYR A 77 -9.78 -15.79 -9.03
CA TYR A 77 -9.25 -14.60 -8.34
C TYR A 77 -7.81 -14.80 -7.82
N SER A 78 -7.41 -16.03 -7.50
CA SER A 78 -6.00 -16.30 -7.14
C SER A 78 -5.07 -16.05 -8.32
N ARG A 79 -5.45 -16.48 -9.54
CA ARG A 79 -4.68 -16.21 -10.76
C ARG A 79 -4.68 -14.72 -11.11
N ASP A 80 -5.82 -14.06 -10.97
CA ASP A 80 -5.90 -12.61 -11.21
C ASP A 80 -5.03 -11.83 -10.24
N ALA A 81 -5.02 -12.17 -8.95
CA ALA A 81 -4.15 -11.52 -7.98
C ALA A 81 -2.66 -11.67 -8.31
N LEU A 82 -2.24 -12.81 -8.88
CA LEU A 82 -0.85 -13.02 -9.33
C LEU A 82 -0.55 -12.15 -10.56
N ARG A 83 -1.43 -12.17 -11.56
CA ARG A 83 -1.28 -11.34 -12.77
C ARG A 83 -1.23 -9.84 -12.45
N LEU A 84 -2.09 -9.38 -11.55
CA LEU A 84 -2.12 -7.99 -11.08
C LEU A 84 -0.86 -7.63 -10.29
N LEU A 85 -0.34 -8.55 -9.47
CA LEU A 85 0.93 -8.34 -8.79
C LEU A 85 2.08 -8.19 -9.80
N ASP A 86 2.16 -9.05 -10.81
CA ASP A 86 3.19 -8.95 -11.85
C ASP A 86 3.11 -7.62 -12.60
N ALA A 87 1.88 -7.18 -12.95
CA ALA A 87 1.65 -5.87 -13.55
C ALA A 87 2.08 -4.71 -12.63
N PHE A 88 1.74 -4.77 -11.34
CA PHE A 88 2.16 -3.78 -10.35
C PHE A 88 3.69 -3.68 -10.25
N HIS A 89 4.41 -4.80 -10.31
CA HIS A 89 5.87 -4.79 -10.33
C HIS A 89 6.44 -4.14 -11.58
N GLN A 90 5.84 -4.39 -12.74
CA GLN A 90 6.29 -3.78 -14.00
C GLN A 90 6.06 -2.27 -14.01
N GLU A 91 4.93 -1.83 -13.44
CA GLU A 91 4.54 -0.41 -13.42
C GLU A 91 5.30 0.39 -12.35
N TYR A 92 5.38 -0.14 -11.13
CA TYR A 92 5.77 0.66 -9.95
C TYR A 92 7.12 0.29 -9.35
N VAL A 93 7.79 -0.78 -9.80
CA VAL A 93 9.06 -1.22 -9.19
C VAL A 93 10.20 -1.09 -10.19
N THR A 94 11.22 -0.30 -9.81
CA THR A 94 12.41 -0.13 -10.65
C THR A 94 13.26 -1.41 -10.69
N PRO A 95 14.17 -1.56 -11.67
CA PRO A 95 15.14 -2.67 -11.68
C PRO A 95 16.05 -2.75 -10.44
N SER A 96 16.13 -1.68 -9.65
CA SER A 96 16.88 -1.59 -8.39
C SER A 96 16.02 -1.77 -7.13
N ASP A 97 14.80 -2.31 -7.28
CA ASP A 97 13.81 -2.58 -6.23
C ASP A 97 13.32 -1.34 -5.47
N ARG A 98 13.30 -0.16 -6.12
CA ARG A 98 12.66 1.02 -5.55
C ARG A 98 11.22 1.10 -6.02
N LEU A 99 10.32 1.45 -5.12
CA LEU A 99 8.94 1.77 -5.49
C LEU A 99 8.88 3.19 -6.06
N MET A 100 8.02 3.38 -7.06
CA MET A 100 7.55 4.69 -7.49
C MET A 100 6.97 5.47 -6.28
N SER A 101 6.99 6.80 -6.37
CA SER A 101 6.76 7.76 -5.27
C SER A 101 7.81 7.75 -4.14
N ASP A 102 8.42 6.59 -3.82
CA ASP A 102 9.44 6.44 -2.79
C ASP A 102 9.04 7.09 -1.43
N SER A 103 7.75 6.91 -1.07
CA SER A 103 7.08 7.50 0.09
C SER A 103 6.86 6.48 1.22
N GLN A 104 6.55 6.93 2.44
CA GLN A 104 6.23 5.99 3.54
C GLN A 104 5.02 5.11 3.18
N CYS A 105 3.96 5.70 2.61
CA CYS A 105 2.74 4.95 2.30
C CYS A 105 2.97 3.88 1.22
N ALA A 106 3.71 4.19 0.15
CA ALA A 106 4.03 3.20 -0.89
C ALA A 106 4.68 1.94 -0.30
N TYR A 107 5.73 2.10 0.53
CA TYR A 107 6.38 0.96 1.17
C TYR A 107 5.50 0.30 2.23
N VAL A 108 4.71 1.05 3.00
CA VAL A 108 3.78 0.50 4.00
C VAL A 108 2.76 -0.42 3.34
N LEU A 109 2.09 0.03 2.26
CA LEU A 109 1.10 -0.78 1.54
C LEU A 109 1.76 -2.02 0.92
N ALA A 110 2.92 -1.83 0.28
CA ALA A 110 3.63 -2.93 -0.37
C ALA A 110 4.09 -4.02 0.61
N LEU A 111 4.56 -3.63 1.80
CA LEU A 111 4.94 -4.57 2.87
C LEU A 111 3.72 -5.22 3.53
N TRP A 112 2.72 -4.42 3.89
CA TRP A 112 1.55 -4.91 4.62
C TRP A 112 0.72 -5.88 3.78
N PHE A 113 0.54 -5.60 2.48
CA PHE A 113 -0.21 -6.43 1.55
C PHE A 113 0.59 -7.57 0.92
N ASP A 114 1.84 -7.78 1.34
CA ASP A 114 2.74 -8.82 0.80
C ASP A 114 2.90 -8.71 -0.73
N LEU A 115 3.25 -7.51 -1.20
CA LEU A 115 3.48 -7.23 -2.62
C LEU A 115 4.94 -7.47 -3.04
N ALA A 116 5.85 -7.86 -2.16
CA ALA A 116 7.21 -8.20 -2.56
C ALA A 116 7.26 -9.55 -3.30
N LYS A 117 8.16 -9.69 -4.27
CA LYS A 117 8.42 -10.96 -5.00
C LYS A 117 8.98 -12.03 -4.07
N ASP A 118 9.84 -11.62 -3.15
CA ASP A 118 10.52 -12.49 -2.20
C ASP A 118 10.83 -11.77 -0.88
N SER A 119 11.30 -12.53 0.11
CA SER A 119 11.66 -12.04 1.44
C SER A 119 12.84 -11.08 1.43
N ALA A 120 13.75 -11.20 0.46
CA ALA A 120 14.90 -10.30 0.35
C ALA A 120 14.46 -8.91 -0.14
N GLN A 121 13.55 -8.85 -1.12
CA GLN A 121 12.95 -7.61 -1.59
C GLN A 121 12.11 -6.95 -0.49
N ALA A 122 11.29 -7.73 0.23
CA ALA A 122 10.56 -7.23 1.39
C ALA A 122 11.51 -6.63 2.45
N SER A 123 12.65 -7.28 2.72
CA SER A 123 13.66 -6.75 3.63
C SER A 123 14.25 -5.43 3.12
N ARG A 124 14.58 -5.32 1.83
CA ARG A 124 15.08 -4.06 1.22
C ARG A 124 14.05 -2.94 1.34
N TRP A 125 12.78 -3.22 1.09
CA TRP A 125 11.68 -2.26 1.24
C TRP A 125 11.48 -1.84 2.70
N ALA A 126 11.58 -2.77 3.65
CA ALA A 126 11.52 -2.44 5.08
C ALA A 126 12.69 -1.54 5.51
N GLU A 127 13.92 -1.78 5.04
CA GLU A 127 15.04 -0.87 5.29
C GLU A 127 14.82 0.50 4.65
N ARG A 128 14.27 0.54 3.43
CA ARG A 128 13.98 1.80 2.75
C ARG A 128 12.92 2.61 3.51
N LEU A 129 11.86 1.96 3.99
CA LEU A 129 10.86 2.58 4.86
C LEU A 129 11.50 3.16 6.12
N VAL A 130 12.40 2.43 6.78
CA VAL A 130 13.14 2.94 7.96
C VAL A 130 13.97 4.18 7.61
N VAL A 131 14.61 4.22 6.45
CA VAL A 131 15.34 5.42 5.99
C VAL A 131 14.41 6.61 5.82
N LEU A 132 13.24 6.42 5.21
CA LEU A 132 12.26 7.49 5.01
C LEU A 132 11.68 8.01 6.34
N ILE A 133 11.40 7.10 7.28
CA ILE A 133 10.93 7.45 8.63
C ILE A 133 11.99 8.27 9.38
N LYS A 134 13.26 7.83 9.35
CA LYS A 134 14.38 8.54 9.99
C LYS A 134 14.58 9.94 9.39
N ARG A 135 14.48 10.07 8.06
CA ARG A 135 14.53 11.36 7.37
C ARG A 135 13.36 12.28 7.72
N ASN A 136 12.25 11.72 8.17
CA ASN A 136 11.07 12.44 8.64
C ASN A 136 11.05 12.61 10.17
N ASP A 137 12.21 12.53 10.84
CA ASP A 137 12.34 12.63 12.30
C ASP A 137 11.44 11.67 13.09
N PHE A 138 11.20 10.47 12.55
CA PHE A 138 10.29 9.47 13.10
C PHE A 138 8.80 9.90 13.16
N LYS A 139 8.42 10.97 12.46
CA LYS A 139 7.02 11.39 12.33
C LYS A 139 6.27 10.54 11.31
N VAL A 140 4.95 10.49 11.46
CA VAL A 140 4.04 9.90 10.50
C VAL A 140 4.11 10.72 9.21
N GLY A 141 4.45 10.06 8.10
CA GLY A 141 4.49 10.65 6.76
C GLY A 141 3.50 9.97 5.82
N THR A 142 2.36 9.55 6.38
CA THR A 142 1.28 8.83 5.72
C THR A 142 -0.05 9.49 6.05
N GLY A 143 -0.99 9.41 5.12
CA GLY A 143 -2.41 9.74 5.31
C GLY A 143 -3.22 8.51 5.71
N PHE A 144 -4.48 8.46 5.28
CA PHE A 144 -5.47 7.46 5.70
C PHE A 144 -5.15 6.04 5.21
N ALA A 145 -4.52 5.89 4.05
CA ALA A 145 -4.19 4.58 3.50
C ALA A 145 -3.01 3.95 4.25
N GLY A 146 -2.00 4.74 4.61
CA GLY A 146 -0.78 4.24 5.25
C GLY A 146 -0.82 4.22 6.78
N THR A 147 -1.43 5.21 7.44
CA THR A 147 -1.32 5.42 8.89
C THR A 147 -1.81 4.24 9.74
N PRO A 148 -2.96 3.60 9.44
CA PRO A 148 -3.42 2.45 10.21
C PRO A 148 -2.47 1.24 10.14
N LEU A 149 -1.60 1.21 9.13
CA LEU A 149 -0.81 0.04 8.77
C LEU A 149 0.68 0.18 9.12
N ILE A 150 1.20 1.41 9.27
CA ILE A 150 2.64 1.66 9.36
C ILE A 150 3.34 0.92 10.51
N LEU A 151 2.76 0.94 11.72
CA LEU A 151 3.34 0.23 12.87
C LEU A 151 3.28 -1.29 12.67
N GLY A 152 2.19 -1.78 12.08
CA GLY A 152 2.02 -3.19 11.72
C GLY A 152 3.04 -3.65 10.68
N ALA A 153 3.24 -2.87 9.62
CA ALA A 153 4.23 -3.14 8.59
C ALA A 153 5.65 -3.19 9.16
N LEU A 154 6.01 -2.22 10.01
CA LEU A 154 7.32 -2.21 10.66
C LEU A 154 7.52 -3.45 11.56
N THR A 155 6.54 -3.77 12.39
CA THR A 155 6.64 -4.90 13.33
C THR A 155 6.71 -6.24 12.61
N LYS A 156 5.87 -6.46 11.59
CA LYS A 156 5.87 -7.66 10.73
C LYS A 156 7.23 -7.91 10.07
N HIS A 157 7.99 -6.85 9.78
CA HIS A 157 9.30 -6.93 9.13
C HIS A 157 10.48 -6.66 10.09
N GLY A 158 10.30 -6.94 11.39
CA GLY A 158 11.40 -6.93 12.38
C GLY A 158 11.90 -5.53 12.77
N LYS A 159 11.15 -4.47 12.45
CA LYS A 159 11.50 -3.06 12.75
C LYS A 159 10.80 -2.55 14.00
N LEU A 160 10.62 -3.41 15.00
CA LEU A 160 9.90 -3.11 16.26
C LEU A 160 10.41 -1.83 16.95
N GLN A 161 11.73 -1.63 17.03
CA GLN A 161 12.31 -0.45 17.67
C GLN A 161 11.97 0.85 16.94
N VAL A 162 11.86 0.81 15.61
CA VAL A 162 11.45 1.96 14.81
C VAL A 162 9.97 2.25 15.02
N ALA A 163 9.13 1.21 15.05
CA ALA A 163 7.70 1.35 15.35
C ALA A 163 7.46 2.01 16.72
N TYR A 164 8.15 1.55 17.77
CA TYR A 164 8.07 2.18 19.09
C TYR A 164 8.56 3.63 19.08
N ARG A 165 9.67 3.91 18.38
CA ARG A 165 10.18 5.28 18.30
C ARG A 165 9.19 6.22 17.62
N MET A 166 8.51 5.77 16.56
CA MET A 166 7.44 6.56 15.92
C MET A 166 6.25 6.78 16.86
N LEU A 167 5.83 5.73 17.58
CA LEU A 167 4.74 5.83 18.53
C LEU A 167 5.06 6.83 19.65
N GLN A 168 6.29 6.86 20.15
CA GLN A 168 6.72 7.75 21.23
C GLN A 168 7.05 9.18 20.77
N GLU A 169 6.96 9.49 19.48
CA GLU A 169 7.10 10.87 19.03
C GLU A 169 5.87 11.67 19.49
N GLY A 170 6.10 12.82 20.13
CA GLY A 170 5.05 13.62 20.78
C GLY A 170 4.80 14.96 20.09
N ARG A 171 5.59 15.31 19.06
CA ARG A 171 5.38 16.54 18.28
C ARG A 171 4.25 16.36 17.26
N ALA A 172 3.79 17.46 16.66
CA ALA A 172 2.79 17.42 15.59
C ALA A 172 3.14 16.41 14.49
N ASN A 173 2.11 15.77 13.93
CA ASN A 173 2.19 14.66 12.96
C ASN A 173 2.78 13.37 13.54
N ALA A 174 2.57 13.16 14.84
CA ALA A 174 2.87 11.91 15.52
C ALA A 174 1.60 11.28 16.10
N LEU A 175 1.63 9.97 16.33
CA LEU A 175 0.48 9.21 16.79
C LEU A 175 0.01 9.66 18.19
N LEU A 176 0.92 10.16 19.03
CA LEU A 176 0.59 10.72 20.35
C LEU A 176 0.52 12.26 20.34
N GLY A 177 0.77 12.93 19.20
CA GLY A 177 0.86 14.39 19.12
C GLY A 177 -0.47 15.14 19.36
N CYS A 178 -1.60 14.42 19.38
CA CYS A 178 -2.92 14.96 19.71
C CYS A 178 -3.36 14.63 21.15
N ILE A 179 -2.52 13.97 21.94
CA ILE A 179 -2.81 13.64 23.33
C ILE A 179 -2.28 14.79 24.21
N PRO A 180 -3.13 15.38 25.07
CA PRO A 180 -2.75 16.51 25.92
C PRO A 180 -1.72 16.15 27.00
#